data_AF-A0AAP7GUY6-F1
#
_entry.id   AF-A0AAP7GUY6-F1
#
_cell.length_a   1.000
_cell.length_b   1.000
_cell.length_c   1.000
_cell.angle_alpha   90.00
_cell.angle_beta   90.00
_cell.angle_gamma   90.00
#
_symmetry.space_group_name_H-M   'P 1'
#
loop_
_entity.id
_entity.type
_entity.pdbx_description
1 polymer ?
#
loop_
_entity_poly.entity_id
_entity_poly.type
_entity_poly.pdbx_seq_one_letter_code
_entity_poly.pdbx_strand_id
1 'polypeptide(L)'
;MASRPNPALLFARVQADDLDGALQAGLMDYVANEGDTHEVPGHPELPEVLSQARQQLQRAWAARDRYRARAVRLARRDAERDARRTPRPAPDVKPALPAAAAAILARAKARATGKER
;
A
#
# COMPACT_ATOMS: atom_id res chain seq x y z
N MET A 1 23.63 18.27 12.03
CA MET A 1 23.31 19.17 10.90
C MET A 1 23.58 18.37 9.64
N ALA A 2 22.55 18.03 8.85
CA ALA A 2 22.78 17.33 7.59
C ALA A 2 23.56 18.28 6.66
N SER A 3 24.73 17.84 6.18
CA SER A 3 25.51 18.63 5.23
C SER A 3 24.70 18.82 3.96
N ARG A 4 24.74 20.03 3.39
CA ARG A 4 24.08 20.32 2.10
C ARG A 4 24.66 19.38 1.03
N PRO A 5 23.83 18.79 0.16
CA PRO A 5 24.31 17.93 -0.92
C PRO A 5 25.18 18.72 -1.89
N ASN A 6 26.27 18.11 -2.38
CA ASN A 6 27.25 18.76 -3.24
C ASN A 6 26.67 18.91 -4.68
N PRO A 7 26.45 20.15 -5.18
CA PRO A 7 25.86 20.40 -6.49
C PRO A 7 26.70 19.85 -7.65
N ALA A 8 28.03 19.95 -7.59
CA ALA A 8 28.92 19.46 -8.64
C ALA A 8 28.86 17.93 -8.76
N LEU A 9 28.82 17.22 -7.62
CA LEU A 9 28.67 15.77 -7.59
C LEU A 9 27.31 15.34 -8.14
N LEU A 10 26.23 16.01 -7.72
CA LEU A 10 24.89 15.73 -8.23
C LEU A 10 24.82 15.93 -9.75
N PHE A 11 25.37 17.02 -10.26
CA PHE A 11 25.37 17.33 -11.68
C PHE A 11 26.12 16.27 -12.48
N ALA A 12 27.31 15.86 -12.03
CA ALA A 12 28.07 14.80 -12.67
C ALA A 12 27.30 13.47 -12.75
N ARG A 13 26.55 13.12 -11.69
CA ARG A 13 25.72 11.90 -11.65
C ARG A 13 24.52 11.97 -12.59
N VAL A 14 23.83 13.12 -12.62
CA VAL A 14 22.71 13.34 -13.54
C VAL A 14 23.17 13.32 -15.00
N GLN A 15 24.32 13.93 -15.30
CA GLN A 15 24.91 13.89 -16.64
C GLN A 15 25.36 12.49 -17.08
N ALA A 16 25.74 11.64 -16.11
CA ALA A 16 26.06 10.24 -16.35
C ALA A 16 24.82 9.32 -16.42
N ASP A 17 23.60 9.88 -16.38
CA ASP A 17 22.32 9.16 -16.27
C ASP A 17 22.22 8.23 -15.03
N ASP A 18 23.04 8.49 -14.01
CA ASP A 18 23.06 7.76 -12.74
C ASP A 18 22.14 8.46 -11.71
N LEU A 19 20.83 8.33 -11.95
CA LEU A 19 19.81 8.92 -11.07
C LEU A 19 19.79 8.27 -9.68
N ASP A 20 20.12 6.99 -9.57
CA ASP A 20 20.18 6.29 -8.28
C ASP A 20 21.34 6.81 -7.43
N GLY A 21 22.52 7.00 -8.03
CA GLY A 21 23.66 7.64 -7.38
C GLY A 21 23.37 9.10 -7.01
N ALA A 22 22.65 9.84 -7.86
CA ALA A 22 22.22 11.20 -7.55
C ALA A 22 21.22 11.25 -6.37
N LEU A 23 20.28 10.31 -6.30
CA LEU A 23 19.35 10.17 -5.17
C LEU A 23 20.10 9.86 -3.85
N GLN A 24 21.07 8.96 -3.88
CA GLN A 24 21.92 8.65 -2.72
C GLN A 24 22.73 9.87 -2.26
N ALA A 25 23.19 10.69 -3.22
CA ALA A 25 23.90 11.94 -2.95
C ALA A 25 22.98 13.09 -2.49
N GLY A 26 21.67 12.87 -2.37
CA GLY A 26 20.72 13.84 -1.82
C GLY A 26 20.05 14.74 -2.87
N LEU A 27 19.87 14.30 -4.11
CA LEU A 27 19.19 15.07 -5.18
C LEU A 27 17.82 15.62 -4.76
N MET A 28 17.07 14.89 -3.92
CA MET A 28 15.75 15.34 -3.46
C MET A 28 15.81 16.50 -2.47
N ASP A 29 16.88 16.56 -1.67
CA ASP A 29 17.13 17.59 -0.66
C ASP A 29 17.88 18.80 -1.23
N TYR A 30 18.31 18.73 -2.49
CA TYR A 30 18.96 19.83 -3.17
C TYR A 30 18.00 21.02 -3.33
N VAL A 31 18.47 22.19 -2.90
CA VAL A 31 17.84 23.49 -3.09
C VAL A 31 18.85 24.36 -3.82
N ALA A 32 18.47 24.94 -4.95
CA ALA A 32 19.34 25.81 -5.72
C ALA A 32 19.75 27.06 -4.93
N ASN A 33 21.02 27.44 -5.00
CA ASN A 33 21.53 28.74 -4.58
C ASN A 33 22.20 29.45 -5.74
N GLU A 34 22.24 30.78 -5.68
CA GLU A 34 22.86 31.63 -6.70
C GLU A 34 24.35 31.28 -6.92
N GLY A 35 25.07 30.93 -5.86
CA GLY A 35 26.49 30.53 -5.93
C GLY A 35 26.76 29.18 -6.62
N ASP A 36 25.74 28.32 -6.77
CA ASP A 36 25.93 27.00 -7.35
C ASP A 36 26.26 27.06 -8.86
N THR A 37 25.91 28.17 -9.53
CA THR A 37 26.27 28.42 -10.94
C THR A 37 27.76 28.55 -11.17
N HIS A 38 28.53 28.84 -10.11
CA HIS A 38 29.98 28.98 -10.15
C HIS A 38 30.74 27.73 -9.67
N GLU A 39 30.04 26.73 -9.11
CA GLU A 39 30.65 25.49 -8.61
C GLU A 39 31.25 24.63 -9.73
N VAL A 40 30.66 24.69 -10.92
CA VAL A 40 31.15 23.96 -12.10
C VAL A 40 31.44 24.95 -13.24
N PRO A 41 32.73 25.16 -13.59
CA PRO A 41 33.10 26.04 -14.69
C PRO A 41 32.45 25.60 -16.01
N GLY A 42 31.84 26.56 -16.72
CA GLY A 42 31.22 26.31 -18.02
C GLY A 42 29.79 25.74 -17.98
N HIS A 43 29.21 25.55 -16.78
CA HIS A 43 27.88 24.96 -16.61
C HIS A 43 26.95 25.84 -15.75
N PRO A 44 26.57 27.05 -16.23
CA PRO A 44 25.60 27.90 -15.53
C PRO A 44 24.20 27.26 -15.44
N GLU A 45 23.88 26.30 -16.30
CA GLU A 45 22.61 25.56 -16.32
C GLU A 45 22.48 24.53 -15.20
N LEU A 46 23.54 24.27 -14.42
CA LEU A 46 23.57 23.24 -13.38
C LEU A 46 22.35 23.25 -12.45
N PRO A 47 21.95 24.40 -11.85
CA PRO A 47 20.83 24.41 -10.90
C PRO A 47 19.50 24.08 -11.58
N GLU A 48 19.35 24.45 -12.85
CA GLU A 48 18.17 24.19 -13.66
C GLU A 48 18.08 22.71 -14.02
N VAL A 49 19.18 22.10 -14.47
CA VAL A 49 19.25 20.66 -14.78
C VAL A 49 18.91 19.82 -13.55
N LEU A 50 19.48 20.15 -12.38
CA LEU A 50 19.16 19.45 -11.14
C LEU A 50 17.70 19.62 -10.72
N SER A 51 17.15 20.82 -10.89
CA SER A 51 15.74 21.10 -10.59
C SER A 51 14.80 20.32 -11.51
N GLN A 52 15.12 20.23 -12.80
CA GLN A 52 14.35 19.45 -13.77
C GLN A 52 14.40 17.95 -13.48
N ALA A 53 15.57 17.40 -13.18
CA ALA A 53 15.73 15.99 -12.80
C ALA A 53 14.87 15.66 -11.55
N ARG A 54 14.90 16.52 -10.53
CA ARG A 54 14.07 16.37 -9.34
C ARG A 54 12.57 16.39 -9.68
N GLN A 55 12.13 17.34 -10.51
CA GLN A 55 10.73 17.42 -10.92
C GLN A 55 10.28 16.20 -11.72
N GLN A 56 11.12 15.68 -12.62
CA GLN A 56 10.81 14.48 -13.40
C GLN A 56 10.61 13.27 -12.49
N LEU A 57 11.48 13.08 -11.50
CA LEU A 57 11.35 12.01 -10.51
C LEU A 57 10.07 12.15 -9.68
N GLN A 58 9.77 13.36 -9.19
CA GLN A 58 8.52 13.63 -8.47
C GLN A 58 7.28 13.31 -9.31
N ARG A 59 7.28 13.68 -10.60
CA ARG A 59 6.19 13.34 -11.54
C ARG A 59 6.05 11.83 -11.73
N ALA A 60 7.17 11.11 -11.84
CA ALA A 60 7.18 9.66 -11.98
C ALA A 60 6.61 8.96 -10.74
N TRP A 61 7.00 9.41 -9.54
CA TRP A 61 6.44 8.90 -8.29
C TRP A 61 4.94 9.19 -8.16
N ALA A 62 4.51 10.42 -8.43
CA ALA A 62 3.09 10.76 -8.43
C ALA A 62 2.29 9.91 -9.43
N ALA A 63 2.85 9.62 -10.61
CA ALA A 63 2.22 8.72 -11.57
C ALA A 63 2.09 7.28 -11.03
N ARG A 64 3.15 6.77 -10.38
CA ARG A 64 3.15 5.45 -9.74
C ARG A 64 2.11 5.36 -8.62
N ASP A 65 1.99 6.41 -7.81
CA ASP A 65 1.02 6.45 -6.72
C ASP A 65 -0.43 6.50 -7.25
N ARG A 66 -0.69 7.26 -8.32
CA ARG A 66 -2.00 7.22 -9.01
C ARG A 66 -2.34 5.82 -9.51
N TYR A 67 -1.37 5.13 -10.11
CA TYR A 67 -1.54 3.76 -10.57
C TYR A 67 -1.87 2.82 -9.41
N ARG A 68 -1.12 2.88 -8.31
CA ARG A 68 -1.37 2.09 -7.09
C ARG A 68 -2.75 2.37 -6.50
N ALA A 69 -3.14 3.63 -6.39
CA ALA A 69 -4.46 4.01 -5.89
C ALA A 69 -5.59 3.47 -6.77
N ARG A 70 -5.41 3.49 -8.11
CA ARG A 70 -6.36 2.87 -9.04
C ARG A 70 -6.44 1.36 -8.85
N ALA A 71 -5.31 0.68 -8.71
CA ALA A 71 -5.26 -0.77 -8.49
C ALA A 71 -6.02 -1.17 -7.22
N VAL A 72 -5.86 -0.43 -6.12
CA VAL A 72 -6.60 -0.67 -4.87
C VAL A 72 -8.12 -0.53 -5.09
N ARG A 73 -8.57 0.50 -5.82
CA ARG A 73 -10.01 0.68 -6.11
C ARG A 73 -10.57 -0.47 -6.95
N LEU A 74 -9.83 -0.92 -7.95
CA LEU A 74 -10.26 -2.04 -8.79
C LEU A 74 -10.32 -3.34 -7.99
N ALA A 75 -9.29 -3.64 -7.19
CA ALA A 75 -9.27 -4.81 -6.33
C ALA A 75 -10.47 -4.85 -5.35
N ARG A 76 -10.85 -3.69 -4.78
CA ARG A 76 -12.06 -3.59 -3.94
C ARG A 76 -13.33 -3.92 -4.71
N ARG A 77 -13.47 -3.39 -5.92
CA ARG A 77 -14.65 -3.65 -6.77
C ARG A 77 -14.73 -5.12 -7.20
N ASP A 78 -13.59 -5.72 -7.52
CA ASP A 78 -13.53 -7.14 -7.87
C ASP A 78 -13.88 -8.02 -6.66
N ALA A 79 -13.35 -7.73 -5.47
CA ALA A 79 -13.72 -8.44 -4.25
C ALA A 79 -15.22 -8.32 -3.92
N GLU A 80 -15.83 -7.14 -4.11
CA GLU A 80 -17.28 -6.97 -3.93
C GLU A 80 -18.08 -7.81 -4.93
N ARG A 81 -17.67 -7.80 -6.21
CA ARG A 81 -18.30 -8.59 -7.26
C ARG A 81 -18.18 -10.08 -6.98
N ASP A 82 -17.03 -10.54 -6.53
CA ASP A 82 -16.81 -11.94 -6.18
C ASP A 82 -17.62 -12.35 -4.94
N ALA A 83 -17.74 -11.48 -3.94
CA ALA A 83 -18.62 -11.70 -2.79
C ALA A 83 -20.11 -11.83 -3.20
N ARG A 84 -20.57 -11.01 -4.16
CA ARG A 84 -21.93 -11.12 -4.72
C ARG A 84 -22.14 -12.40 -5.53
N ARG A 85 -21.08 -12.90 -6.19
CA ARG A 85 -21.13 -14.15 -6.98
C ARG A 85 -21.02 -15.40 -6.13
N THR A 86 -20.40 -15.29 -4.96
CA THR A 86 -20.24 -16.41 -4.04
C THR A 86 -21.62 -16.74 -3.46
N PRO A 87 -22.16 -17.96 -3.67
CA PRO A 87 -23.41 -18.36 -3.05
C PRO A 87 -23.29 -18.22 -1.54
N ARG A 88 -24.33 -17.68 -0.90
CA ARG A 88 -24.37 -17.57 0.57
C ARG A 88 -24.08 -18.94 1.16
N PRO A 89 -23.12 -19.06 2.11
CA PRO A 89 -22.88 -20.34 2.78
C PRO A 89 -24.20 -20.83 3.36
N ALA A 90 -24.51 -22.11 3.11
CA ALA A 90 -25.77 -22.71 3.52
C ALA A 90 -25.98 -22.47 5.03
N PRO A 91 -27.21 -22.11 5.45
CA PRO A 91 -27.48 -21.92 6.87
C PRO A 91 -27.12 -23.19 7.62
N ASP A 92 -26.48 -23.02 8.77
CA ASP A 92 -26.04 -24.12 9.63
C ASP A 92 -27.29 -24.80 10.21
N VAL A 93 -27.80 -25.80 9.48
CA VAL A 93 -28.97 -26.57 9.91
C VAL A 93 -28.50 -27.45 11.06
N LYS A 94 -28.76 -27.00 12.29
CA LYS A 94 -28.54 -27.82 13.48
C LYS A 94 -29.29 -29.14 13.28
N PRO A 95 -28.60 -30.30 13.29
CA PRO A 95 -29.25 -31.57 13.10
C PRO A 95 -30.32 -31.71 14.19
N ALA A 96 -31.54 -32.05 13.78
CA ALA A 96 -32.63 -32.29 14.71
C ALA A 96 -32.19 -33.36 15.72
N LEU A 97 -32.52 -33.15 16.99
CA LEU A 97 -32.16 -34.07 18.06
C LEU A 97 -32.66 -35.48 17.67
N PRO A 98 -31.79 -36.51 17.66
CA PRO A 98 -32.20 -37.87 17.33
C PRO A 98 -33.37 -38.30 18.22
N ALA A 99 -34.38 -38.96 17.63
CA ALA A 99 -35.61 -39.32 18.32
C ALA A 99 -35.36 -40.09 19.63
N ALA A 100 -34.30 -40.90 19.68
CA ALA A 100 -33.88 -41.62 20.88
C ALA A 100 -33.50 -40.68 22.04
N ALA A 101 -32.78 -39.59 21.78
CA ALA A 101 -32.40 -38.62 22.80
C ALA A 101 -33.61 -37.79 23.27
N ALA A 102 -34.54 -37.46 22.36
CA ALA A 102 -35.80 -36.81 22.72
C ALA A 102 -36.66 -37.71 23.65
N ALA A 103 -36.71 -39.01 23.38
CA ALA A 103 -37.43 -39.97 24.22
C ALA A 103 -36.82 -40.11 25.63
N ILE A 104 -35.49 -40.07 25.75
CA ILE A 104 -34.79 -40.10 27.05
C ILE A 104 -35.11 -38.82 27.84
N LEU A 105 -35.07 -37.65 27.21
CA LEU A 105 -35.43 -36.38 27.87
C LEU A 105 -36.90 -36.35 28.29
N ALA A 106 -37.82 -36.89 27.48
CA ALA A 106 -39.23 -36.98 27.85
C ALA A 106 -39.47 -37.87 29.07
N ARG A 107 -38.78 -39.01 29.15
CA ARG A 107 -38.82 -39.91 30.32
C ARG A 107 -38.20 -39.26 31.55
N ALA A 108 -37.05 -38.60 31.41
CA ALA A 108 -36.40 -37.87 32.50
C ALA A 108 -37.30 -36.74 33.03
N LYS A 109 -37.99 -36.01 32.13
CA LYS A 109 -38.97 -34.98 32.51
C LYS A 109 -40.17 -35.59 33.25
N ALA A 110 -40.71 -36.73 32.79
CA ALA A 110 -41.83 -37.40 33.45
C ALA A 110 -41.47 -37.93 34.85
N ARG A 111 -40.22 -38.40 35.03
CA ARG A 111 -39.68 -38.76 36.36
C ARG A 111 -39.52 -37.53 37.26
N ALA A 112 -39.02 -36.43 36.73
CA ALA A 112 -38.83 -35.19 37.48
C ALA A 112 -40.15 -34.51 37.90
N THR A 113 -41.22 -34.66 37.11
CA THR A 113 -42.56 -34.12 37.43
C THR A 113 -43.45 -35.13 38.16
N GLY A 114 -42.90 -36.26 38.63
CA GLY A 114 -43.59 -37.15 39.58
C GLY A 114 -44.78 -37.89 39.00
N LYS A 115 -44.66 -38.51 37.82
CA LYS A 115 -45.64 -39.48 37.34
C LYS A 115 -44.97 -40.82 37.04
N GLU A 116 -44.38 -41.40 38.07
CA GLU A 116 -43.98 -42.81 38.09
C GLU A 116 -44.63 -43.47 39.31
N ARG A 117 -45.93 -43.77 39.17
CA ARG A 117 -46.64 -44.92 39.76
C ARG A 117 -47.71 -45.36 38.77
#